data_AF-A0A1Q6T4A1-F1
#
_entry.id   AF-A0A1Q6T4A1-F1
#
_cell.length_a   1.000
_cell.length_b   1.000
_cell.length_c   1.000
_cell.angle_alpha   90.00
_cell.angle_beta   90.00
_cell.angle_gamma   90.00
#
_symmetry.space_group_name_H-M   'P 1'
#
loop_
_entity.id
_entity.type
_entity.pdbx_description
1 polymer ?
#
loop_
_entity_poly.entity_id
_entity_poly.type
_entity_poly.pdbx_seq_one_letter_code
_entity_poly.pdbx_strand_id
1 'polypeptide(L)'
;MTDKRDYIIEITARKDPLTCFKMIEEQDGKGFSPAFGEKMLTHTNNPKIISMLAECTAAALAQGGDFAAYEALVFGIVAGREINDDTRGKLQEAVAAHGRKADFDYIDGLPKFIDRDGRRSNLFDAWHMGEHADLAGRDFTGYTGIGFAPEVREINLSQAKNLPSAAFDFSGCRNLRSLSLRGADARRADKVKLPEGLEELDLCRNMRLAGDLSGQKKLKKLVLEGENLIENKLKLPENLEELHCSETKGILAITGNLADCTKLKKLSLIGCDLKGCGLSRLSESVEELDLSFSYNMSRFMTDITAYKNLKKVTFNGTDFAVGDLKLPEGCAAVINGRAAVGAMSGIETAEAVRMDKVVKAGRSEKAAPERSKVLHGMIAGKRAMMSRNRA
;
A
#
# COMPACT_ATOMS: atom_id res chain seq x y z
N MET A 1 -46.34 6.48 -8.59
CA MET A 1 -45.31 5.79 -7.79
C MET A 1 -44.07 6.64 -7.86
N THR A 2 -43.66 7.23 -6.74
CA THR A 2 -42.36 7.90 -6.59
C THR A 2 -41.28 6.90 -6.98
N ASP A 3 -40.28 7.30 -7.78
CA ASP A 3 -39.15 6.41 -8.02
C ASP A 3 -38.46 6.24 -6.66
N LYS A 4 -38.22 5.00 -6.23
CA LYS A 4 -37.58 4.74 -4.92
C LYS A 4 -36.16 5.31 -4.84
N ARG A 5 -35.59 5.77 -5.97
CA ARG A 5 -34.35 6.55 -6.06
C ARG A 5 -34.51 8.03 -5.66
N ASP A 6 -35.72 8.56 -5.61
CA ASP A 6 -36.00 9.96 -5.26
C ASP A 6 -35.70 10.28 -3.79
N TYR A 7 -35.53 9.25 -2.95
CA TYR A 7 -35.13 9.39 -1.55
C TYR A 7 -33.62 9.57 -1.35
N ILE A 8 -32.83 9.53 -2.43
CA ILE A 8 -31.39 9.77 -2.34
C ILE A 8 -31.16 11.28 -2.14
N ILE A 9 -30.60 11.64 -0.99
CA ILE A 9 -30.26 13.03 -0.66
C ILE A 9 -28.78 13.28 -0.99
N GLU A 10 -28.53 14.15 -1.97
CA GLU A 10 -27.18 14.54 -2.39
C GLU A 10 -26.47 15.42 -1.36
N ILE A 11 -25.16 15.26 -1.23
CA ILE A 11 -24.33 16.18 -0.45
C ILE A 11 -24.04 17.41 -1.29
N THR A 12 -24.64 18.54 -0.89
CA THR A 12 -24.52 19.83 -1.60
C THR A 12 -23.68 20.85 -0.83
N ALA A 13 -23.47 20.66 0.48
CA ALA A 13 -22.75 21.59 1.34
C ALA A 13 -21.93 20.85 2.41
N ARG A 14 -20.87 20.15 1.98
CA ARG A 14 -20.08 19.26 2.85
C ARG A 14 -19.50 19.99 4.06
N LYS A 15 -19.70 19.43 5.26
CA LYS A 15 -19.11 19.90 6.53
C LYS A 15 -18.27 18.81 7.18
N ASP A 16 -17.30 19.21 7.99
CA ASP A 16 -16.49 18.27 8.77
C ASP A 16 -17.33 17.55 9.85
N PRO A 17 -16.93 16.35 10.31
CA PRO A 17 -17.72 15.57 11.27
C PRO A 17 -17.95 16.27 12.61
N LEU A 18 -16.99 17.07 13.10
CA LEU A 18 -17.12 17.74 14.39
C LEU A 18 -18.16 18.86 14.31
N THR A 19 -18.17 19.63 13.22
CA THR A 19 -19.22 20.62 12.97
C THR A 19 -20.58 19.95 12.85
N CYS A 20 -20.67 18.81 12.15
CA CYS A 20 -21.93 18.07 12.03
C CYS A 20 -22.43 17.55 13.39
N PHE A 21 -21.52 17.03 14.22
CA PHE A 21 -21.82 16.56 15.57
C PHE A 21 -22.40 17.69 16.43
N LYS A 22 -21.73 18.84 16.48
CA LYS A 22 -22.20 20.03 17.21
C LYS A 22 -23.58 20.49 16.74
N MET A 23 -23.82 20.48 15.43
CA MET A 23 -25.13 20.84 14.87
C MET A 23 -26.24 19.90 15.37
N ILE A 24 -25.96 18.61 15.57
CA ILE A 24 -26.91 17.64 16.12
C ILE A 24 -27.08 17.84 17.64
N GLU A 25 -26.00 18.01 18.39
CA GLU A 25 -26.07 18.30 19.84
C GLU A 25 -26.86 19.57 20.13
N GLU A 26 -26.77 20.60 19.29
CA GLU A 26 -27.56 21.83 19.42
C GLU A 26 -29.07 21.60 19.27
N GLN A 27 -29.51 20.45 18.77
CA GLN A 27 -30.92 20.04 18.71
C GLN A 27 -31.40 19.33 19.96
N ASP A 28 -30.51 18.98 20.89
CA ASP A 28 -30.89 18.32 22.13
C ASP A 28 -31.90 19.16 22.92
N GLY A 29 -32.98 18.53 23.38
CA GLY A 29 -34.10 19.19 24.05
C GLY A 29 -35.02 20.07 23.17
N LYS A 30 -34.71 20.30 21.89
CA LYS A 30 -35.53 21.11 20.96
C LYS A 30 -36.52 20.30 20.11
N GLY A 31 -36.41 18.97 20.18
CA GLY A 31 -37.14 18.05 19.31
C GLY A 31 -36.44 17.88 17.97
N PHE A 32 -36.05 16.65 17.65
CA PHE A 32 -35.47 16.33 16.34
C PHE A 32 -36.55 16.47 15.27
N SER A 33 -36.26 17.20 14.19
CA SER A 33 -37.21 17.42 13.09
C SER A 33 -36.73 16.77 11.79
N PRO A 34 -37.66 16.29 10.92
CA PRO A 34 -37.28 15.70 9.63
C PRO A 34 -36.46 16.64 8.76
N ALA A 35 -36.87 17.91 8.66
CA ALA A 35 -36.20 18.92 7.86
C ALA A 35 -34.75 19.17 8.31
N PHE A 36 -34.49 19.12 9.62
CA PHE A 36 -33.12 19.20 10.12
C PHE A 36 -32.30 17.97 9.72
N GLY A 37 -32.85 16.77 9.90
CA GLY A 37 -32.17 15.53 9.50
C GLY A 37 -31.86 15.50 8.01
N GLU A 38 -32.79 15.90 7.14
CA GLU A 38 -32.59 15.97 5.69
C GLU A 38 -31.49 16.97 5.34
N LYS A 39 -31.49 18.14 5.98
CA LYS A 39 -30.40 19.12 5.86
C LYS A 39 -29.06 18.50 6.26
N MET A 40 -29.01 17.74 7.35
CA MET A 40 -27.78 17.05 7.77
C MET A 40 -27.30 16.04 6.73
N LEU A 41 -28.21 15.32 6.07
CA LEU A 41 -27.87 14.40 4.98
C LEU A 41 -27.22 15.10 3.78
N THR A 42 -27.55 16.39 3.54
CA THR A 42 -26.85 17.20 2.51
C THR A 42 -25.44 17.66 2.91
N HIS A 43 -25.04 17.48 4.17
CA HIS A 43 -23.78 17.99 4.71
C HIS A 43 -22.73 16.91 4.95
N THR A 44 -23.14 15.65 5.15
CA THR A 44 -22.20 14.58 5.54
C THR A 44 -22.70 13.19 5.16
N ASN A 45 -21.77 12.25 4.97
CA ASN A 45 -22.04 10.81 4.94
C ASN A 45 -21.26 10.04 6.02
N ASN A 46 -20.74 10.75 7.03
CA ASN A 46 -19.92 10.13 8.06
C ASN A 46 -20.72 9.06 8.81
N PRO A 47 -20.26 7.79 8.86
CA PRO A 47 -21.07 6.68 9.39
C PRO A 47 -21.54 6.89 10.84
N LYS A 48 -20.72 7.56 11.67
CA LYS A 48 -21.10 7.88 13.05
C LYS A 48 -22.22 8.90 13.10
N ILE A 49 -22.12 9.97 12.31
CA ILE A 49 -23.15 11.00 12.22
C ILE A 49 -24.45 10.45 11.62
N ILE A 50 -24.36 9.66 10.55
CA ILE A 50 -25.53 9.01 9.96
C ILE A 50 -26.19 8.05 10.97
N SER A 51 -25.40 7.30 11.74
CA SER A 51 -25.94 6.47 12.83
C SER A 51 -26.63 7.32 13.91
N MET A 52 -26.08 8.45 14.32
CA MET A 52 -26.77 9.35 15.25
C MET A 52 -28.09 9.87 14.69
N LEU A 53 -28.13 10.30 13.43
CA LEU A 53 -29.36 10.74 12.77
C LEU A 53 -30.40 9.60 12.72
N ALA A 54 -29.97 8.38 12.42
CA ALA A 54 -30.81 7.20 12.39
C ALA A 54 -31.38 6.88 13.79
N GLU A 55 -30.59 7.00 14.85
CA GLU A 55 -31.07 6.83 16.23
C GLU A 55 -32.12 7.87 16.62
N CYS A 56 -31.84 9.16 16.36
CA CYS A 56 -32.79 10.24 16.62
C CYS A 56 -34.09 10.04 15.82
N THR A 57 -33.99 9.62 14.57
CA THR A 57 -35.14 9.36 13.69
C THR A 57 -35.97 8.18 14.18
N ALA A 58 -35.32 7.06 14.53
CA ALA A 58 -36.01 5.89 15.07
C ALA A 58 -36.72 6.21 16.39
N ALA A 59 -36.07 6.97 17.28
CA ALA A 59 -36.65 7.41 18.54
C ALA A 59 -37.87 8.33 18.32
N ALA A 60 -37.79 9.27 17.38
CA ALA A 60 -38.91 10.16 17.06
C ALA A 60 -40.13 9.40 16.51
N LEU A 61 -39.90 8.42 15.63
CA LEU A 61 -40.98 7.56 15.11
C LEU A 61 -41.59 6.70 16.22
N ALA A 62 -40.77 6.11 17.09
CA ALA A 62 -41.25 5.32 18.23
C ALA A 62 -42.08 6.14 19.24
N GLN A 63 -41.87 7.45 19.32
CA GLN A 63 -42.63 8.38 20.15
C GLN A 63 -43.92 8.90 19.47
N GLY A 64 -44.30 8.35 18.32
CA GLY A 64 -45.52 8.71 17.60
C GLY A 64 -45.35 9.80 16.54
N GLY A 65 -44.12 10.02 16.06
CA GLY A 65 -43.85 10.90 14.92
C GLY A 65 -44.61 10.47 13.66
N ASP A 66 -45.07 11.44 12.88
CA ASP A 66 -45.75 11.17 11.60
C ASP A 66 -44.77 10.64 10.56
N PHE A 67 -44.88 9.35 10.23
CA PHE A 67 -44.01 8.72 9.24
C PHE A 67 -44.02 9.45 7.90
N ALA A 68 -45.15 10.01 7.45
CA ALA A 68 -45.22 10.72 6.18
C ALA A 68 -44.29 11.94 6.15
N ALA A 69 -44.11 12.61 7.29
CA ALA A 69 -43.18 13.72 7.44
C ALA A 69 -41.71 13.27 7.55
N TYR A 70 -41.45 12.05 8.03
CA TYR A 70 -40.12 11.48 8.20
C TYR A 70 -39.66 10.62 7.02
N GLU A 71 -40.54 10.30 6.08
CA GLU A 71 -40.30 9.32 5.03
C GLU A 71 -39.04 9.64 4.22
N ALA A 72 -38.87 10.89 3.81
CA ALA A 72 -37.72 11.34 3.04
C ALA A 72 -36.41 11.22 3.83
N LEU A 73 -36.43 11.59 5.12
CA LEU A 73 -35.29 11.43 6.01
C LEU A 73 -34.93 9.96 6.23
N VAL A 74 -35.91 9.12 6.57
CA VAL A 74 -35.68 7.71 6.89
C VAL A 74 -35.07 6.98 5.71
N PHE A 75 -35.66 7.15 4.53
CA PHE A 75 -35.14 6.52 3.33
C PHE A 75 -33.84 7.18 2.87
N GLY A 76 -33.67 8.49 3.04
CA GLY A 76 -32.40 9.18 2.77
C GLY A 76 -31.24 8.76 3.67
N ILE A 77 -31.54 8.33 4.90
CA ILE A 77 -30.57 7.76 5.84
C ILE A 77 -30.05 6.41 5.34
N VAL A 78 -30.93 5.53 4.85
CA VAL A 78 -30.53 4.18 4.40
C VAL A 78 -30.17 4.09 2.92
N ALA A 79 -30.55 5.10 2.13
CA ALA A 79 -30.26 5.18 0.71
C ALA A 79 -28.76 5.40 0.47
N GLY A 80 -28.04 4.28 0.42
CA GLY A 80 -26.65 4.24 0.03
C GLY A 80 -25.67 4.83 1.06
N ARG A 81 -26.00 4.80 2.35
CA ARG A 81 -25.15 5.30 3.44
C ARG A 81 -24.77 4.18 4.40
N GLU A 82 -23.64 4.36 5.07
CA GLU A 82 -23.19 3.40 6.09
C GLU A 82 -23.72 3.77 7.47
N ILE A 83 -24.27 2.78 8.16
CA ILE A 83 -24.93 2.89 9.46
C ILE A 83 -24.48 1.69 10.29
N ASN A 84 -24.34 1.87 11.60
CA ASN A 84 -24.19 0.75 12.54
C ASN A 84 -25.40 -0.21 12.41
N ASP A 85 -25.13 -1.52 12.41
CA ASP A 85 -26.11 -2.60 12.30
C ASP A 85 -27.21 -2.52 13.38
N ASP A 86 -26.84 -2.23 14.63
CA ASP A 86 -27.80 -2.11 15.75
C ASP A 86 -28.79 -0.96 15.50
N THR A 87 -28.28 0.17 15.04
CA THR A 87 -29.08 1.35 14.71
C THR A 87 -29.94 1.11 13.47
N ARG A 88 -29.39 0.43 12.46
CA ARG A 88 -30.13 0.04 11.25
C ARG A 88 -31.33 -0.83 11.61
N GLY A 89 -31.15 -1.80 12.50
CA GLY A 89 -32.24 -2.66 12.99
C GLY A 89 -33.38 -1.87 13.65
N LYS A 90 -33.05 -0.93 14.55
CA LYS A 90 -34.04 -0.05 15.20
C LYS A 90 -34.84 0.78 14.20
N LEU A 91 -34.16 1.34 13.20
CA LEU A 91 -34.82 2.15 12.17
C LEU A 91 -35.72 1.26 11.27
N GLN A 92 -35.28 0.05 10.93
CA GLN A 92 -36.07 -0.92 10.18
C GLN A 92 -37.34 -1.32 10.94
N GLU A 93 -37.24 -1.59 12.25
CA GLU A 93 -38.38 -1.92 13.10
C GLU A 93 -39.39 -0.77 13.16
N ALA A 94 -38.92 0.47 13.35
CA ALA A 94 -39.76 1.65 13.33
C ALA A 94 -40.51 1.78 11.99
N VAL A 95 -39.81 1.58 10.86
CA VAL A 95 -40.41 1.64 9.52
C VAL A 95 -41.40 0.48 9.28
N ALA A 96 -41.11 -0.70 9.83
CA ALA A 96 -41.99 -1.86 9.75
C ALA A 96 -43.32 -1.63 10.48
N ALA A 97 -43.31 -0.93 11.61
CA ALA A 97 -44.53 -0.55 12.34
C ALA A 97 -45.48 0.33 11.50
N HIS A 98 -44.96 1.03 10.48
CA HIS A 98 -45.74 1.82 9.53
C HIS A 98 -46.03 1.09 8.20
N GLY A 99 -45.76 -0.22 8.12
CA GLY A 99 -46.04 -1.04 6.93
C GLY A 99 -45.09 -0.81 5.75
N ARG A 100 -43.94 -0.16 5.98
CA ARG A 100 -42.99 0.25 4.91
C ARG A 100 -41.70 -0.56 4.88
N LYS A 101 -41.65 -1.71 5.57
CA LYS A 101 -40.45 -2.59 5.65
C LYS A 101 -39.92 -2.99 4.27
N ALA A 102 -40.79 -3.35 3.33
CA ALA A 102 -40.36 -3.76 1.99
C ALA A 102 -39.67 -2.62 1.20
N ASP A 103 -40.06 -1.38 1.45
CA ASP A 103 -39.40 -0.22 0.85
C ASP A 103 -38.06 0.06 1.51
N PHE A 104 -38.00 -0.07 2.84
CA PHE A 104 -36.74 0.01 3.57
C PHE A 104 -35.72 -1.02 3.07
N ASP A 105 -36.10 -2.31 3.03
CA ASP A 105 -35.22 -3.40 2.61
C ASP A 105 -34.72 -3.20 1.17
N TYR A 106 -35.59 -2.68 0.30
CA TYR A 106 -35.21 -2.33 -1.07
C TYR A 106 -34.20 -1.17 -1.12
N ILE A 107 -34.45 -0.11 -0.36
CA ILE A 107 -33.63 1.12 -0.37
C ILE A 107 -32.29 0.90 0.34
N ASP A 108 -32.27 0.19 1.47
CA ASP A 108 -31.04 -0.21 2.17
C ASP A 108 -30.19 -1.19 1.34
N GLY A 109 -30.84 -2.00 0.50
CA GLY A 109 -30.19 -2.84 -0.50
C GLY A 109 -29.67 -2.09 -1.73
N LEU A 110 -29.93 -0.78 -1.87
CA LEU A 110 -29.35 0.00 -2.95
C LEU A 110 -27.84 0.16 -2.76
N PRO A 111 -27.05 0.21 -3.84
CA PRO A 111 -25.62 0.45 -3.75
C PRO A 111 -25.29 1.72 -2.95
N LYS A 112 -24.18 1.72 -2.18
CA LYS A 112 -23.76 2.87 -1.37
C LYS A 112 -23.24 4.00 -2.28
N PHE A 113 -23.84 5.18 -2.21
CA PHE A 113 -23.65 6.31 -3.14
C PHE A 113 -23.05 7.53 -2.43
N ILE A 114 -22.09 8.19 -3.10
CA ILE A 114 -21.96 9.65 -3.35
C ILE A 114 -20.50 9.94 -3.72
N ASP A 115 -20.29 10.52 -4.91
CA ASP A 115 -18.99 11.11 -5.28
C ASP A 115 -18.89 12.60 -4.96
N ARG A 116 -17.71 13.16 -5.26
CA ARG A 116 -17.33 14.54 -4.95
C ARG A 116 -18.19 15.59 -5.64
N ASP A 117 -18.96 15.21 -6.67
CA ASP A 117 -19.74 16.11 -7.53
C ASP A 117 -21.26 15.79 -7.51
N GLY A 118 -21.72 15.01 -6.53
CA GLY A 118 -23.13 14.61 -6.41
C GLY A 118 -23.59 13.58 -7.45
N ARG A 119 -22.67 13.02 -8.24
CA ARG A 119 -23.01 12.01 -9.24
C ARG A 119 -22.95 10.60 -8.65
N ARG A 120 -23.72 9.73 -9.31
CA ARG A 120 -23.89 8.32 -8.95
C ARG A 120 -22.60 7.55 -9.18
N SER A 121 -21.87 7.20 -8.12
CA SER A 121 -20.84 6.15 -8.18
C SER A 121 -20.69 5.40 -6.85
N ASN A 122 -20.35 4.11 -6.92
CA ASN A 122 -20.17 3.23 -5.77
C ASN A 122 -18.79 3.51 -5.13
N LEU A 123 -18.54 4.71 -4.61
CA LEU A 123 -17.24 5.01 -4.00
C LEU A 123 -17.18 4.56 -2.55
N PHE A 124 -16.03 4.03 -2.14
CA PHE A 124 -15.72 3.84 -0.74
C PHE A 124 -15.30 5.19 -0.12
N ASP A 125 -15.98 5.67 0.93
CA ASP A 125 -15.65 6.94 1.58
C ASP A 125 -14.56 6.77 2.66
N ALA A 126 -13.32 7.11 2.30
CA ALA A 126 -12.17 7.15 3.19
C ALA A 126 -11.90 8.54 3.77
N TRP A 127 -12.78 9.53 3.58
CA TRP A 127 -12.52 10.92 3.98
C TRP A 127 -12.39 11.07 5.51
N HIS A 128 -13.14 10.29 6.27
CA HIS A 128 -13.11 10.33 7.73
C HIS A 128 -11.75 9.91 8.34
N MET A 129 -10.83 9.38 7.53
CA MET A 129 -9.49 8.97 7.94
C MET A 129 -8.49 10.15 7.99
N GLY A 130 -8.84 11.32 7.43
CA GLY A 130 -8.03 12.53 7.49
C GLY A 130 -6.69 12.40 6.77
N GLU A 131 -5.59 12.75 7.44
CA GLU A 131 -4.24 12.76 6.84
C GLU A 131 -3.69 11.36 6.53
N HIS A 132 -4.15 10.32 7.23
CA HIS A 132 -3.63 8.95 7.13
C HIS A 132 -4.75 7.96 6.83
N ALA A 133 -4.83 7.47 5.58
CA ALA A 133 -5.80 6.49 5.16
C ALA A 133 -5.17 5.08 5.11
N ASP A 134 -5.28 4.34 6.22
CA ASP A 134 -4.89 2.93 6.25
C ASP A 134 -6.07 2.00 5.90
N LEU A 135 -5.94 1.36 4.75
CA LEU A 135 -6.93 0.49 4.13
C LEU A 135 -6.32 -0.88 3.78
N ALA A 136 -5.23 -1.25 4.46
CA ALA A 136 -4.54 -2.50 4.20
C ALA A 136 -5.46 -3.73 4.39
N GLY A 137 -5.37 -4.69 3.46
CA GLY A 137 -6.11 -5.94 3.50
C GLY A 137 -7.61 -5.83 3.20
N ARG A 138 -8.14 -4.62 3.00
CA ARG A 138 -9.58 -4.39 2.81
C ARG A 138 -10.08 -4.95 1.48
N ASP A 139 -11.30 -5.48 1.48
CA ASP A 139 -12.00 -5.90 0.27
C ASP A 139 -12.91 -4.78 -0.27
N PHE A 140 -12.73 -4.43 -1.54
CA PHE A 140 -13.48 -3.39 -2.24
C PHE A 140 -14.52 -3.95 -3.22
N THR A 141 -14.93 -5.22 -3.07
CA THR A 141 -16.02 -5.79 -3.85
C THR A 141 -17.27 -4.91 -3.81
N GLY A 142 -17.78 -4.54 -4.99
CA GLY A 142 -18.97 -3.70 -5.15
C GLY A 142 -18.69 -2.20 -5.25
N TYR A 143 -17.47 -1.75 -4.91
CA TYR A 143 -17.08 -0.36 -5.08
C TYR A 143 -16.52 -0.11 -6.49
N THR A 144 -16.76 1.08 -7.02
CA THR A 144 -16.27 1.60 -8.30
C THR A 144 -15.11 2.59 -8.11
N GLY A 145 -14.77 2.98 -6.88
CA GLY A 145 -13.63 3.85 -6.57
C GLY A 145 -13.49 4.11 -5.06
N ILE A 146 -12.57 5.00 -4.67
CA ILE A 146 -12.31 5.39 -3.29
C ILE A 146 -12.21 6.92 -3.21
N GLY A 147 -12.91 7.53 -2.27
CA GLY A 147 -12.85 8.97 -1.98
C GLY A 147 -11.95 9.24 -0.77
N PHE A 148 -10.82 9.91 -0.98
CA PHE A 148 -9.91 10.33 0.09
C PHE A 148 -10.15 11.77 0.52
N ALA A 149 -9.74 12.11 1.74
CA ALA A 149 -9.78 13.47 2.26
C ALA A 149 -8.82 14.39 1.46
N PRO A 150 -9.15 15.68 1.24
CA PRO A 150 -8.26 16.64 0.58
C PRO A 150 -6.89 16.80 1.27
N GLU A 151 -6.85 16.63 2.59
CA GLU A 151 -5.67 16.71 3.44
C GLU A 151 -4.84 15.41 3.49
N VAL A 152 -5.28 14.33 2.83
CA VAL A 152 -4.59 13.04 2.88
C VAL A 152 -3.13 13.17 2.47
N ARG A 153 -2.23 12.66 3.32
CA ARG A 153 -0.78 12.65 3.12
C ARG A 153 -0.24 11.24 2.93
N GLU A 154 -0.91 10.25 3.49
CA GLU A 154 -0.49 8.86 3.44
C GLU A 154 -1.66 7.95 3.10
N ILE A 155 -1.47 7.09 2.10
CA ILE A 155 -2.43 6.07 1.71
C ILE A 155 -1.75 4.71 1.74
N ASN A 156 -2.28 3.80 2.55
CA ASN A 156 -1.85 2.41 2.58
C ASN A 156 -2.96 1.49 2.06
N LEU A 157 -2.77 0.93 0.88
CA LEU A 157 -3.65 -0.04 0.23
C LEU A 157 -2.98 -1.41 0.12
N SER A 158 -1.97 -1.68 0.96
CA SER A 158 -1.26 -2.96 0.97
C SER A 158 -2.23 -4.13 1.10
N GLN A 159 -2.10 -5.15 0.24
CA GLN A 159 -2.94 -6.36 0.25
C GLN A 159 -4.45 -6.11 0.08
N ALA A 160 -4.87 -4.91 -0.34
CA ALA A 160 -6.27 -4.64 -0.64
C ALA A 160 -6.77 -5.57 -1.77
N LYS A 161 -8.01 -6.03 -1.67
CA LYS A 161 -8.64 -6.98 -2.60
C LYS A 161 -9.71 -6.29 -3.44
N ASN A 162 -9.86 -6.74 -4.69
CA ASN A 162 -10.89 -6.26 -5.60
C ASN A 162 -10.88 -4.72 -5.76
N LEU A 163 -9.69 -4.11 -5.84
CA LEU A 163 -9.58 -2.67 -6.01
C LEU A 163 -10.23 -2.24 -7.33
N PRO A 164 -11.14 -1.25 -7.30
CA PRO A 164 -11.72 -0.73 -8.53
C PRO A 164 -10.68 -0.02 -9.38
N SER A 165 -10.80 -0.12 -10.71
CA SER A 165 -9.85 0.52 -11.63
C SER A 165 -9.75 2.04 -11.41
N ALA A 166 -10.82 2.71 -10.98
CA ALA A 166 -10.78 4.14 -10.68
C ALA A 166 -9.99 4.49 -9.40
N ALA A 167 -9.73 3.53 -8.49
CA ALA A 167 -8.90 3.77 -7.31
C ALA A 167 -7.42 3.98 -7.64
N PHE A 168 -6.98 3.74 -8.88
CA PHE A 168 -5.60 3.96 -9.32
C PHE A 168 -5.36 5.37 -9.90
N ASP A 169 -6.29 6.31 -9.73
CA ASP A 169 -6.10 7.72 -10.05
C ASP A 169 -5.92 8.58 -8.79
N PHE A 170 -4.67 8.79 -8.38
CA PHE A 170 -4.31 9.61 -7.22
C PHE A 170 -3.92 11.05 -7.61
N SER A 171 -4.10 11.46 -8.87
CA SER A 171 -3.72 12.79 -9.33
C SER A 171 -4.45 13.93 -8.59
N GLY A 172 -5.66 13.64 -8.08
CA GLY A 172 -6.44 14.56 -7.25
C GLY A 172 -5.95 14.71 -5.80
N CYS A 173 -5.10 13.81 -5.31
CA CYS A 173 -4.60 13.79 -3.92
C CYS A 173 -3.36 14.70 -3.79
N ARG A 174 -3.55 16.02 -3.90
CA ARG A 174 -2.46 17.02 -3.99
C ARG A 174 -1.49 17.03 -2.79
N ASN A 175 -1.98 16.64 -1.62
CA ASN A 175 -1.20 16.59 -0.38
C ASN A 175 -0.52 15.24 -0.12
N LEU A 176 -0.79 14.22 -0.95
CA LEU A 176 -0.23 12.89 -0.79
C LEU A 176 1.31 12.94 -0.89
N ARG A 177 1.97 12.26 0.05
CA ARG A 177 3.41 12.13 0.17
C ARG A 177 3.86 10.68 0.15
N SER A 178 3.08 9.77 0.74
CA SER A 178 3.39 8.33 0.74
C SER A 178 2.21 7.51 0.21
N LEU A 179 2.49 6.58 -0.71
CA LEU A 179 1.51 5.65 -1.26
C LEU A 179 2.07 4.23 -1.25
N SER A 180 1.37 3.30 -0.59
CA SER A 180 1.66 1.87 -0.69
C SER A 180 0.53 1.11 -1.38
N LEU A 181 0.89 0.38 -2.43
CA LEU A 181 0.05 -0.57 -3.15
C LEU A 181 0.62 -1.99 -3.04
N ARG A 182 1.38 -2.29 -1.98
CA ARG A 182 2.11 -3.55 -1.82
C ARG A 182 1.19 -4.77 -1.91
N GLY A 183 1.34 -5.56 -2.97
CA GLY A 183 0.55 -6.76 -3.24
C GLY A 183 -0.96 -6.53 -3.26
N ALA A 184 -1.39 -5.29 -3.50
CA ALA A 184 -2.78 -4.96 -3.77
C ALA A 184 -3.28 -5.65 -5.05
N ASP A 185 -4.54 -6.01 -5.08
CA ASP A 185 -5.16 -6.73 -6.17
C ASP A 185 -5.57 -5.78 -7.31
N ALA A 186 -4.60 -5.45 -8.19
CA ALA A 186 -4.78 -4.52 -9.30
C ALA A 186 -5.04 -5.25 -10.64
N ARG A 187 -5.92 -6.25 -10.64
CA ARG A 187 -6.15 -7.20 -11.75
C ARG A 187 -6.54 -6.56 -13.11
N ARG A 188 -6.89 -5.27 -13.17
CA ARG A 188 -7.41 -4.59 -14.38
C ARG A 188 -6.98 -3.11 -14.53
N ALA A 189 -5.83 -2.73 -13.98
CA ALA A 189 -5.34 -1.35 -14.07
C ALA A 189 -4.13 -1.29 -15.02
N ASP A 190 -4.16 -0.34 -15.97
CA ASP A 190 -3.05 -0.13 -16.90
C ASP A 190 -1.84 0.45 -16.15
N LYS A 191 -2.02 1.62 -15.52
CA LYS A 191 -0.99 2.35 -14.76
C LYS A 191 -1.61 3.19 -13.66
N VAL A 192 -0.87 3.39 -12.56
CA VAL A 192 -1.28 4.33 -11.52
C VAL A 192 -0.99 5.76 -11.95
N LYS A 193 -1.94 6.68 -11.79
CA LYS A 193 -1.69 8.12 -11.93
C LYS A 193 -1.33 8.70 -10.57
N LEU A 194 -0.15 9.29 -10.49
CA LEU A 194 0.44 9.77 -9.25
C LEU A 194 0.34 11.31 -9.15
N PRO A 195 0.17 11.87 -7.95
CA PRO A 195 0.27 13.32 -7.76
C PRO A 195 1.73 13.78 -7.86
N GLU A 196 1.95 15.01 -8.33
CA GLU A 196 3.30 15.58 -8.49
C GLU A 196 4.09 15.70 -7.16
N GLY A 197 3.36 15.75 -6.05
CA GLY A 197 3.90 15.93 -4.70
C GLY A 197 4.41 14.66 -4.03
N LEU A 198 4.28 13.48 -4.66
CA LEU A 198 4.58 12.20 -4.03
C LEU A 198 6.08 12.05 -3.72
N GLU A 199 6.40 11.62 -2.51
CA GLU A 199 7.78 11.44 -2.02
C GLU A 199 8.15 9.96 -1.87
N GLU A 200 7.19 9.10 -1.54
CA GLU A 200 7.40 7.67 -1.35
C GLU A 200 6.35 6.84 -2.11
N LEU A 201 6.81 5.79 -2.79
CA LEU A 201 5.97 4.88 -3.54
C LEU A 201 6.39 3.42 -3.33
N ASP A 202 5.47 2.60 -2.85
CA ASP A 202 5.64 1.15 -2.72
C ASP A 202 4.72 0.40 -3.68
N LEU A 203 5.33 -0.22 -4.70
CA LEU A 203 4.70 -1.08 -5.70
C LEU A 203 5.23 -2.52 -5.60
N CYS A 204 5.69 -2.96 -4.44
CA CYS A 204 6.04 -4.36 -4.19
C CYS A 204 4.91 -5.28 -4.68
N ARG A 205 5.23 -6.26 -5.53
CA ARG A 205 4.25 -7.16 -6.20
C ARG A 205 3.18 -6.47 -7.06
N ASN A 206 3.44 -5.24 -7.52
CA ASN A 206 2.55 -4.45 -8.38
C ASN A 206 3.29 -3.51 -9.33
N MET A 207 4.55 -3.80 -9.64
CA MET A 207 5.39 -2.97 -10.49
C MET A 207 4.80 -2.71 -11.88
N ARG A 208 3.96 -3.60 -12.43
CA ARG A 208 3.25 -3.35 -13.71
C ARG A 208 2.42 -2.06 -13.72
N LEU A 209 2.01 -1.59 -12.53
CA LEU A 209 1.32 -0.31 -12.37
C LEU A 209 2.24 0.88 -12.56
N ALA A 210 3.55 0.67 -12.46
CA ALA A 210 4.55 1.71 -12.67
C ALA A 210 4.51 2.16 -14.13
N GLY A 211 4.28 3.46 -14.30
CA GLY A 211 4.39 4.13 -15.59
C GLY A 211 5.80 4.62 -15.87
N ASP A 212 5.87 5.67 -16.68
CA ASP A 212 7.07 6.52 -16.73
C ASP A 212 7.10 7.36 -15.44
N LEU A 213 8.12 7.16 -14.60
CA LEU A 213 8.28 7.90 -13.34
C LEU A 213 9.25 9.09 -13.46
N SER A 214 9.79 9.38 -14.65
CA SER A 214 10.75 10.47 -14.84
C SER A 214 10.18 11.85 -14.50
N GLY A 215 8.85 12.02 -14.58
CA GLY A 215 8.13 13.24 -14.20
C GLY A 215 7.95 13.43 -12.69
N GLN A 216 8.16 12.40 -11.87
CA GLN A 216 7.95 12.44 -10.42
C GLN A 216 9.16 13.08 -9.70
N LYS A 217 9.32 14.39 -9.89
CA LYS A 217 10.48 15.18 -9.41
C LYS A 217 10.66 15.18 -7.89
N LYS A 218 9.62 14.88 -7.10
CA LYS A 218 9.71 14.84 -5.63
C LYS A 218 9.87 13.43 -5.06
N LEU A 219 9.81 12.39 -5.89
CA LEU A 219 9.89 11.01 -5.42
C LEU A 219 11.32 10.71 -4.96
N LYS A 220 11.46 10.41 -3.66
CA LYS A 220 12.72 10.09 -3.00
C LYS A 220 12.88 8.60 -2.78
N LYS A 221 11.79 7.88 -2.52
CA LYS A 221 11.82 6.45 -2.21
C LYS A 221 10.91 5.64 -3.13
N LEU A 222 11.46 4.57 -3.69
CA LEU A 222 10.74 3.66 -4.58
C LEU A 222 11.00 2.19 -4.22
N VAL A 223 9.93 1.43 -4.02
CA VAL A 223 9.98 -0.01 -3.72
C VAL A 223 9.31 -0.79 -4.84
N LEU A 224 10.04 -1.72 -5.45
CA LEU A 224 9.66 -2.49 -6.64
C LEU A 224 9.90 -4.01 -6.48
N GLU A 225 9.83 -4.53 -5.26
CA GLU A 225 10.27 -5.89 -4.95
C GLU A 225 9.36 -7.00 -5.51
N GLY A 226 9.97 -8.13 -5.85
CA GLY A 226 9.29 -9.42 -6.11
C GLY A 226 8.58 -9.56 -7.46
N GLU A 227 8.96 -8.77 -8.48
CA GLU A 227 8.31 -8.75 -9.80
C GLU A 227 9.30 -8.96 -10.97
N ASN A 228 8.79 -9.00 -12.21
CA ASN A 228 9.60 -9.10 -13.43
C ASN A 228 9.74 -7.75 -14.15
N LEU A 229 10.95 -7.20 -14.20
CA LEU A 229 11.27 -5.92 -14.87
C LEU A 229 11.38 -6.04 -16.40
N ILE A 230 11.56 -7.23 -16.96
CA ILE A 230 11.87 -7.41 -18.40
C ILE A 230 10.77 -6.80 -19.30
N GLU A 231 9.53 -6.77 -18.81
CA GLU A 231 8.37 -6.29 -19.57
C GLU A 231 8.01 -4.82 -19.31
N ASN A 232 8.70 -4.16 -18.37
CA ASN A 232 8.38 -2.79 -17.95
C ASN A 232 9.33 -1.77 -18.58
N LYS A 233 8.77 -0.83 -19.37
CA LYS A 233 9.47 0.38 -19.85
C LYS A 233 9.58 1.44 -18.75
N LEU A 234 10.00 1.03 -17.56
CA LEU A 234 10.13 1.91 -16.40
C LEU A 234 11.26 2.91 -16.64
N LYS A 235 11.00 4.20 -16.40
CA LYS A 235 12.03 5.23 -16.26
C LYS A 235 12.01 5.75 -14.85
N LEU A 236 13.17 5.84 -14.22
CA LEU A 236 13.31 6.28 -12.85
C LEU A 236 13.40 7.82 -12.79
N PRO A 237 12.94 8.45 -11.69
CA PRO A 237 13.14 9.88 -11.48
C PRO A 237 14.59 10.18 -11.08
N GLU A 238 15.13 11.29 -11.59
CA GLU A 238 16.50 11.75 -11.31
C GLU A 238 16.76 12.01 -9.81
N ASN A 239 15.74 12.49 -9.09
CA ASN A 239 15.84 12.85 -7.67
C ASN A 239 15.69 11.67 -6.70
N LEU A 240 15.59 10.43 -7.19
CA LEU A 240 15.43 9.26 -6.35
C LEU A 240 16.63 9.09 -5.41
N GLU A 241 16.37 8.92 -4.11
CA GLU A 241 17.39 8.75 -3.06
C GLU A 241 17.51 7.29 -2.59
N GLU A 242 16.40 6.55 -2.58
CA GLU A 242 16.33 5.15 -2.14
C GLU A 242 15.57 4.29 -3.17
N LEU A 243 16.20 3.20 -3.62
CA LEU A 243 15.59 2.22 -4.51
C LEU A 243 15.72 0.79 -3.95
N HIS A 244 14.58 0.11 -3.81
CA HIS A 244 14.51 -1.28 -3.38
C HIS A 244 13.95 -2.17 -4.50
N CYS A 245 14.76 -3.09 -4.98
CA CYS A 245 14.41 -4.05 -6.03
C CYS A 245 14.67 -5.50 -5.61
N SER A 246 14.52 -5.83 -4.33
CA SER A 246 14.70 -7.19 -3.81
C SER A 246 13.88 -8.23 -4.58
N GLU A 247 14.47 -9.40 -4.82
CA GLU A 247 13.88 -10.56 -5.51
C GLU A 247 13.29 -10.25 -6.90
N THR A 248 13.83 -9.22 -7.57
CA THR A 248 13.32 -8.76 -8.87
C THR A 248 14.05 -9.45 -10.01
N LYS A 249 13.29 -9.96 -11.00
CA LYS A 249 13.85 -10.53 -12.23
C LYS A 249 14.08 -9.44 -13.27
N GLY A 250 15.13 -9.56 -14.08
CA GLY A 250 15.34 -8.64 -15.21
C GLY A 250 15.89 -7.26 -14.84
N ILE A 251 16.62 -7.16 -13.72
CA ILE A 251 17.18 -5.89 -13.23
C ILE A 251 18.02 -5.14 -14.28
N LEU A 252 18.62 -5.86 -15.24
CA LEU A 252 19.29 -5.30 -16.42
C LEU A 252 18.46 -4.22 -17.13
N ALA A 253 17.13 -4.37 -17.18
CA ALA A 253 16.22 -3.44 -17.85
C ALA A 253 16.26 -2.01 -17.25
N ILE A 254 16.59 -1.87 -15.96
CA ILE A 254 16.70 -0.56 -15.31
C ILE A 254 18.13 -0.10 -15.06
N THR A 255 19.13 -0.97 -15.24
CA THR A 255 20.54 -0.61 -15.00
C THR A 255 21.02 0.59 -15.81
N GLY A 256 20.49 0.81 -17.01
CA GLY A 256 20.77 2.00 -17.81
C GLY A 256 20.24 3.30 -17.17
N ASN A 257 19.07 3.22 -16.50
CA ASN A 257 18.44 4.37 -15.85
C ASN A 257 19.05 4.69 -14.48
N LEU A 258 19.75 3.74 -13.84
CA LEU A 258 20.37 3.97 -12.53
C LEU A 258 21.52 4.99 -12.60
N ALA A 259 22.15 5.15 -13.77
CA ALA A 259 23.14 6.19 -14.03
C ALA A 259 22.54 7.60 -13.91
N ASP A 260 21.28 7.74 -14.33
CA ASP A 260 20.56 9.02 -14.33
C ASP A 260 19.99 9.39 -12.94
N CYS A 261 20.03 8.47 -11.99
CA CYS A 261 19.57 8.71 -10.62
C CYS A 261 20.68 9.40 -9.80
N THR A 262 20.98 10.65 -10.12
CA THR A 262 22.15 11.40 -9.59
C THR A 262 22.10 11.66 -8.08
N LYS A 263 20.96 11.42 -7.43
CA LYS A 263 20.78 11.54 -5.97
C LYS A 263 20.65 10.20 -5.24
N LEU A 264 20.78 9.08 -5.95
CA LEU A 264 20.57 7.75 -5.37
C LEU A 264 21.64 7.48 -4.32
N LYS A 265 21.24 7.37 -3.05
CA LYS A 265 22.12 7.07 -1.92
C LYS A 265 22.06 5.60 -1.53
N LYS A 266 20.87 4.99 -1.60
CA LYS A 266 20.67 3.59 -1.19
C LYS A 266 20.09 2.76 -2.31
N LEU A 267 20.75 1.64 -2.59
CA LEU A 267 20.31 0.67 -3.59
C LEU A 267 20.29 -0.74 -2.99
N SER A 268 19.12 -1.38 -3.03
CA SER A 268 18.95 -2.77 -2.60
C SER A 268 18.57 -3.65 -3.79
N LEU A 269 19.41 -4.64 -4.07
CA LEU A 269 19.25 -5.64 -5.13
C LEU A 269 19.23 -7.05 -4.56
N ILE A 270 18.75 -7.22 -3.33
CA ILE A 270 18.78 -8.50 -2.60
C ILE A 270 18.12 -9.59 -3.46
N GLY A 271 18.72 -10.77 -3.57
CA GLY A 271 18.10 -11.91 -4.26
C GLY A 271 17.94 -11.75 -5.78
N CYS A 272 18.61 -10.78 -6.41
CA CYS A 272 18.51 -10.53 -7.85
C CYS A 272 19.47 -11.41 -8.68
N ASP A 273 19.08 -11.68 -9.92
CA ASP A 273 19.99 -12.16 -10.97
C ASP A 273 20.78 -10.97 -11.52
N LEU A 274 22.07 -10.94 -11.26
CA LEU A 274 22.95 -9.84 -11.62
C LEU A 274 23.72 -10.08 -12.93
N LYS A 275 23.37 -11.13 -13.68
CA LYS A 275 24.03 -11.45 -14.95
C LYS A 275 23.98 -10.26 -15.91
N GLY A 276 25.16 -9.80 -16.35
CA GLY A 276 25.30 -8.71 -17.32
C GLY A 276 24.89 -7.33 -16.79
N CYS A 277 24.54 -7.20 -15.51
CA CYS A 277 24.21 -5.91 -14.92
C CYS A 277 25.49 -5.08 -14.83
N GLY A 278 25.55 -3.99 -15.58
CA GLY A 278 26.70 -3.10 -15.57
C GLY A 278 26.67 -2.20 -14.35
N LEU A 279 26.88 -2.76 -13.15
CA LEU A 279 26.91 -1.96 -11.92
C LEU A 279 27.91 -0.82 -12.06
N SER A 280 29.01 -0.97 -12.81
CA SER A 280 29.98 0.08 -13.15
C SER A 280 29.37 1.40 -13.69
N ARG A 281 28.08 1.42 -14.01
CA ARG A 281 27.28 2.58 -14.45
C ARG A 281 26.33 3.13 -13.38
N LEU A 282 26.41 2.69 -12.13
CA LEU A 282 25.66 3.30 -11.03
C LEU A 282 26.13 4.74 -10.81
N SER A 283 25.21 5.58 -10.34
CA SER A 283 25.54 6.95 -9.92
C SER A 283 26.64 6.96 -8.85
N GLU A 284 27.59 7.89 -8.95
CA GLU A 284 28.63 8.10 -7.93
C GLU A 284 28.04 8.50 -6.56
N SER A 285 26.76 8.90 -6.49
CA SER A 285 26.06 9.29 -5.27
C SER A 285 25.74 8.12 -4.32
N VAL A 286 25.86 6.87 -4.78
CA VAL A 286 25.46 5.70 -3.98
C VAL A 286 26.38 5.55 -2.77
N GLU A 287 25.78 5.56 -1.59
CA GLU A 287 26.44 5.41 -0.29
C GLU A 287 26.27 4.02 0.30
N GLU A 288 25.12 3.36 0.05
CA GLU A 288 24.80 2.03 0.54
C GLU A 288 24.31 1.12 -0.58
N LEU A 289 24.94 -0.06 -0.70
CA LEU A 289 24.61 -1.07 -1.68
C LEU A 289 24.37 -2.44 -1.02
N ASP A 290 23.18 -3.00 -1.17
CA ASP A 290 22.86 -4.34 -0.67
C ASP A 290 22.70 -5.34 -1.82
N LEU A 291 23.62 -6.30 -1.88
CA LEU A 291 23.69 -7.38 -2.87
C LEU A 291 23.46 -8.76 -2.23
N SER A 292 22.92 -8.81 -1.02
CA SER A 292 22.68 -10.07 -0.30
C SER A 292 21.86 -11.06 -1.15
N PHE A 293 22.20 -12.34 -1.10
CA PHE A 293 21.54 -13.44 -1.80
C PHE A 293 21.46 -13.30 -3.32
N SER A 294 22.18 -12.33 -3.90
CA SER A 294 22.25 -12.16 -5.36
C SER A 294 23.08 -13.27 -6.00
N TYR A 295 22.87 -13.52 -7.28
CA TYR A 295 23.55 -14.61 -8.00
C TYR A 295 23.91 -14.23 -9.44
N ASN A 296 24.71 -15.09 -10.10
CA ASN A 296 25.30 -14.85 -11.43
C ASN A 296 26.07 -13.52 -11.55
N MET A 297 26.69 -13.09 -10.45
CA MET A 297 27.59 -11.95 -10.48
C MET A 297 28.77 -12.26 -11.40
N SER A 298 28.98 -11.44 -12.43
CA SER A 298 30.12 -11.60 -13.31
C SER A 298 31.42 -11.18 -12.62
N ARG A 299 32.55 -11.65 -13.12
CA ARG A 299 33.91 -11.25 -12.67
C ARG A 299 34.18 -9.74 -12.78
N PHE A 300 33.35 -9.01 -13.55
CA PHE A 300 33.43 -7.55 -13.69
C PHE A 300 32.69 -6.80 -12.57
N MET A 301 31.90 -7.49 -11.74
CA MET A 301 31.16 -6.87 -10.63
C MET A 301 31.98 -6.69 -9.36
N THR A 302 33.23 -7.11 -9.40
CA THR A 302 34.08 -7.15 -8.23
C THR A 302 34.98 -5.92 -8.16
N ASP A 303 35.13 -5.12 -9.22
CA ASP A 303 35.79 -3.80 -9.14
C ASP A 303 34.77 -2.67 -9.01
N ILE A 304 34.49 -2.26 -7.76
CA ILE A 304 33.55 -1.17 -7.44
C ILE A 304 34.26 0.07 -6.90
N THR A 305 35.56 0.19 -7.14
CA THR A 305 36.42 1.31 -6.71
C THR A 305 35.99 2.66 -7.27
N ALA A 306 35.21 2.67 -8.36
CA ALA A 306 34.68 3.87 -8.97
C ALA A 306 33.65 4.62 -8.08
N TYR A 307 32.98 3.97 -7.12
CA TYR A 307 31.98 4.63 -6.28
C TYR A 307 32.63 5.28 -5.05
N LYS A 308 33.22 6.44 -5.26
CA LYS A 308 33.98 7.16 -4.22
C LYS A 308 33.16 7.49 -2.95
N ASN A 309 31.83 7.59 -3.07
CA ASN A 309 30.95 7.88 -1.94
C ASN A 309 30.38 6.63 -1.26
N LEU A 310 30.70 5.43 -1.76
CA LEU A 310 30.17 4.19 -1.20
C LEU A 310 30.77 3.94 0.18
N LYS A 311 29.91 3.95 1.20
CA LYS A 311 30.27 3.76 2.60
C LYS A 311 30.07 2.32 3.04
N LYS A 312 29.08 1.63 2.45
CA LYS A 312 28.70 0.28 2.87
C LYS A 312 28.25 -0.58 1.70
N VAL A 313 28.78 -1.79 1.65
CA VAL A 313 28.31 -2.86 0.77
C VAL A 313 27.98 -4.13 1.57
N THR A 314 26.88 -4.80 1.24
CA THR A 314 26.43 -6.02 1.92
C THR A 314 26.32 -7.19 0.94
N PHE A 315 26.89 -8.34 1.30
CA PHE A 315 26.95 -9.57 0.49
C PHE A 315 26.50 -10.82 1.26
N ASN A 316 25.42 -10.73 2.05
CA ASN A 316 24.99 -11.87 2.87
C ASN A 316 24.45 -12.99 1.98
N GLY A 317 25.01 -14.20 2.07
CA GLY A 317 24.56 -15.37 1.31
C GLY A 317 24.81 -15.27 -0.20
N THR A 318 25.72 -14.40 -0.62
CA THR A 318 26.09 -14.19 -2.03
C THR A 318 27.34 -15.02 -2.36
N ASP A 319 27.28 -15.86 -3.40
CA ASP A 319 28.43 -16.63 -3.87
C ASP A 319 29.23 -15.81 -4.90
N PHE A 320 30.42 -15.36 -4.52
CA PHE A 320 31.39 -14.71 -5.40
C PHE A 320 32.82 -15.12 -5.05
N ALA A 321 33.75 -15.00 -6.01
CA ALA A 321 35.17 -15.19 -5.77
C ALA A 321 35.73 -13.95 -5.05
N VAL A 322 36.06 -14.08 -3.77
CA VAL A 322 36.49 -12.96 -2.91
C VAL A 322 37.74 -12.26 -3.44
N GLY A 323 38.68 -13.00 -4.03
CA GLY A 323 39.93 -12.47 -4.58
C GLY A 323 39.76 -11.47 -5.72
N ASP A 324 38.58 -11.37 -6.32
CA ASP A 324 38.32 -10.41 -7.38
C ASP A 324 37.72 -9.08 -6.83
N LEU A 325 37.30 -8.99 -5.55
CA LEU A 325 36.61 -7.83 -4.95
C LEU A 325 37.56 -6.69 -4.57
N LYS A 326 37.33 -5.52 -5.16
CA LYS A 326 37.99 -4.24 -4.89
C LYS A 326 36.95 -3.20 -4.52
N LEU A 327 37.18 -2.58 -3.38
CA LEU A 327 36.28 -1.59 -2.77
C LEU A 327 36.92 -0.21 -2.81
N PRO A 328 36.11 0.86 -2.83
CA PRO A 328 36.63 2.20 -2.62
C PRO A 328 37.19 2.35 -1.19
N GLU A 329 38.16 3.24 -1.03
CA GLU A 329 38.80 3.50 0.27
C GLU A 329 37.75 3.93 1.31
N GLY A 330 37.82 3.36 2.52
CA GLY A 330 36.87 3.66 3.61
C GLY A 330 35.50 2.98 3.49
N CYS A 331 35.24 2.18 2.45
CA CYS A 331 34.00 1.42 2.32
C CYS A 331 34.00 0.18 3.23
N ALA A 332 32.97 0.03 4.05
CA ALA A 332 32.76 -1.16 4.86
C ALA A 332 32.09 -2.28 4.05
N ALA A 333 32.61 -3.50 4.15
CA ALA A 333 32.01 -4.69 3.57
C ALA A 333 31.42 -5.60 4.65
N VAL A 334 30.12 -5.87 4.55
CA VAL A 334 29.40 -6.82 5.40
C VAL A 334 29.18 -8.11 4.63
N ILE A 335 29.85 -9.19 5.05
CA ILE A 335 29.83 -10.48 4.36
C ILE A 335 29.46 -11.56 5.37
N ASN A 336 28.29 -12.20 5.19
CA ASN A 336 27.86 -13.34 6.00
C ASN A 336 27.45 -14.50 5.09
N GLY A 337 28.21 -15.60 5.04
CA GLY A 337 27.88 -16.78 4.20
C GLY A 337 29.09 -17.55 3.71
N ARG A 338 28.87 -18.65 2.95
CA ARG A 338 29.94 -19.45 2.31
C ARG A 338 30.57 -18.71 1.12
N ALA A 339 31.25 -17.59 1.37
CA ALA A 339 32.12 -17.03 0.34
C ALA A 339 33.16 -18.11 -0.04
N ALA A 340 33.31 -18.41 -1.33
CA ALA A 340 34.30 -19.38 -1.79
C ALA A 340 35.69 -18.88 -1.38
N VAL A 341 36.31 -19.56 -0.42
CA VAL A 341 37.58 -19.19 0.20
C VAL A 341 38.70 -19.37 -0.83
N GLY A 342 38.94 -18.34 -1.63
CA GLY A 342 40.13 -18.16 -2.45
C GLY A 342 40.82 -16.87 -2.05
N ALA A 343 41.99 -17.00 -1.41
CA ALA A 343 42.98 -15.98 -1.05
C ALA A 343 42.50 -14.51 -0.92
N MET A 344 42.28 -14.06 0.34
CA MET A 344 42.14 -12.64 0.68
C MET A 344 43.52 -11.95 0.67
N SER A 345 44.13 -11.71 -0.49
CA SER A 345 45.45 -11.08 -0.59
C SER A 345 45.44 -9.65 -1.14
N GLY A 346 44.32 -8.92 -1.02
CA GLY A 346 44.21 -7.56 -1.59
C GLY A 346 43.24 -6.60 -0.90
N ILE A 347 42.69 -6.97 0.26
CA ILE A 347 41.79 -6.12 1.06
C ILE A 347 42.60 -5.50 2.21
N GLU A 348 43.66 -4.75 1.90
CA GLU A 348 44.48 -4.11 2.93
C GLU A 348 43.91 -2.74 3.39
N THR A 349 42.82 -2.24 2.79
CA THR A 349 42.29 -0.89 3.08
C THR A 349 40.80 -0.82 3.43
N ALA A 350 40.06 -1.94 3.43
CA ALA A 350 38.65 -1.96 3.84
C ALA A 350 38.48 -2.76 5.14
N GLU A 351 37.85 -2.17 6.16
CA GLU A 351 37.43 -2.89 7.36
C GLU A 351 36.38 -3.95 6.99
N ALA A 352 36.84 -5.16 6.68
CA ALA A 352 35.97 -6.31 6.51
C ALA A 352 35.47 -6.76 7.89
N VAL A 353 34.25 -6.35 8.26
CA VAL A 353 33.60 -6.80 9.50
C VAL A 353 33.05 -8.21 9.26
N ARG A 354 33.91 -9.21 9.47
CA ARG A 354 33.55 -10.63 9.43
C ARG A 354 32.88 -10.99 10.75
N MET A 355 31.55 -10.98 10.81
CA MET A 355 30.79 -11.46 11.96
C MET A 355 30.63 -12.99 11.90
N ASP A 356 31.75 -13.70 11.78
CA ASP A 356 31.79 -15.14 12.07
C ASP A 356 31.70 -15.31 13.58
N LYS A 357 30.48 -15.49 14.12
CA LYS A 357 30.31 -16.05 15.47
C LYS A 357 30.81 -17.49 15.47
N VAL A 358 32.13 -17.67 15.56
CA VAL A 358 32.75 -18.86 16.12
C VAL A 358 32.93 -18.59 17.61
N VAL A 359 32.02 -19.12 18.42
CA VAL A 359 32.29 -19.31 19.84
C VAL A 359 33.46 -20.30 19.94
N LYS A 360 34.64 -19.83 20.36
CA LYS A 360 35.80 -20.69 20.60
C LYS A 360 35.67 -21.44 21.94
N ALA A 361 36.10 -22.69 21.88
CA ALA A 361 36.12 -23.78 22.85
C ALA A 361 36.40 -23.48 24.34
N GLY A 362 35.65 -24.18 25.19
CA GLY A 362 36.01 -24.62 26.55
C GLY A 362 35.28 -25.93 26.87
N ARG A 363 36.02 -26.96 27.32
CA ARG A 363 35.60 -28.37 27.46
C ARG A 363 34.50 -28.64 28.51
N SER A 364 33.80 -29.76 28.27
CA SER A 364 33.14 -30.70 29.22
C SER A 364 31.82 -30.23 29.85
N GLU A 365 30.68 -30.93 29.84
CA GLU A 365 30.46 -32.39 29.90
C GLU A 365 29.00 -32.74 29.45
N LYS A 366 28.84 -33.93 28.82
CA LYS A 366 27.64 -34.78 28.64
C LYS A 366 26.21 -34.18 28.61
N ALA A 367 25.54 -34.30 27.45
CA ALA A 367 24.33 -35.13 27.23
C ALA A 367 23.69 -34.82 25.85
N ALA A 368 23.22 -35.86 25.15
CA ALA A 368 22.43 -35.79 23.90
C ALA A 368 20.99 -36.31 24.18
N PRO A 369 20.01 -36.32 23.25
CA PRO A 369 19.76 -35.53 22.02
C PRO A 369 18.28 -34.98 21.92
N GLU A 370 17.92 -34.47 20.73
CA GLU A 370 16.58 -34.29 20.11
C GLU A 370 15.86 -32.92 20.19
N ARG A 371 15.84 -32.19 19.07
CA ARG A 371 14.69 -32.07 18.11
C ARG A 371 14.88 -30.86 17.20
N SER A 372 15.40 -31.08 15.98
CA SER A 372 15.22 -30.15 14.86
C SER A 372 14.96 -30.94 13.58
N LYS A 373 13.68 -31.28 13.38
CA LYS A 373 13.12 -31.83 12.13
C LYS A 373 11.84 -31.06 11.82
N VAL A 374 11.94 -29.80 11.41
CA VAL A 374 10.79 -29.12 10.75
C VAL A 374 11.22 -28.25 9.57
N LEU A 375 12.45 -27.71 9.50
CA LEU A 375 12.78 -26.74 8.44
C LEU A 375 13.55 -27.28 7.21
N HIS A 376 13.97 -28.56 7.22
CA HIS A 376 14.71 -29.15 6.09
C HIS A 376 13.81 -29.85 5.03
N GLY A 377 12.49 -29.90 5.24
CA GLY A 377 11.56 -30.60 4.35
C GLY A 377 11.08 -29.80 3.12
N MET A 378 11.07 -28.46 3.17
CA MET A 378 10.40 -27.67 2.12
C MET A 378 11.29 -27.25 0.94
N ILE A 379 12.63 -27.23 1.12
CA ILE A 379 13.54 -26.79 0.05
C ILE A 379 14.07 -27.98 -0.78
N ALA A 380 14.14 -29.18 -0.20
CA ALA A 380 14.50 -30.39 -0.94
C ALA A 380 13.36 -30.90 -1.86
N GLY A 381 12.09 -30.67 -1.50
CA GLY A 381 10.93 -31.16 -2.25
C GLY A 381 10.69 -30.49 -3.61
N LYS A 382 11.09 -29.22 -3.80
CA LYS A 382 10.90 -28.51 -5.08
C LYS A 382 11.97 -28.83 -6.13
N ARG A 383 13.16 -29.28 -5.72
CA ARG A 383 14.24 -29.66 -6.65
C ARG A 383 14.02 -31.04 -7.29
N ALA A 384 13.34 -31.97 -6.60
CA ALA A 384 13.04 -33.30 -7.13
C ALA A 384 11.85 -33.33 -8.11
N MET A 385 10.97 -32.33 -8.08
CA MET A 385 9.79 -32.28 -8.95
C MET A 385 10.08 -31.65 -10.33
N MET A 386 11.12 -30.82 -10.44
CA MET A 386 11.52 -30.18 -11.71
C MET A 386 12.50 -31.01 -12.56
N SER A 387 13.06 -32.11 -12.05
CA SER A 387 13.91 -33.01 -12.85
C SER A 387 13.17 -34.19 -13.48
N ARG A 388 11.86 -34.35 -13.24
CA ARG A 388 11.05 -35.44 -13.82
C ARG A 388 10.17 -35.04 -15.02
N ASN A 389 10.14 -33.77 -15.42
CA ASN A 389 9.41 -33.32 -16.61
C ASN A 389 10.32 -33.05 -17.83
N ARG A 390 11.53 -33.62 -17.83
CA ARG A 390 12.39 -33.74 -19.01
C ARG A 390 12.99 -35.15 -19.05
N ALA A 391 12.14 -36.11 -19.35
CA ALA A 391 12.49 -37.43 -19.88
C ALA A 391 11.39 -37.82 -20.85
#